data_AF-A0A258BAX5-F1
#
_entry.id   AF-A0A258BAX5-F1
#
_cell.length_a   1.000
_cell.length_b   1.000
_cell.length_c   1.000
_cell.angle_alpha   90.00
_cell.angle_beta   90.00
_cell.angle_gamma   90.00
#
_symmetry.space_group_name_H-M   'P 1'
#
loop_
_entity.id
_entity.type
_entity.pdbx_description
1 polymer ?
#
loop_
_entity_poly.entity_id
_entity_poly.type
_entity_poly.pdbx_seq_one_letter_code
_entity_poly.pdbx_strand_id
1 'polypeptide(L)'
;MIIKYYLDISKEEQAKRLKDREKDPLKQWKISPIDQQAQKKWDAYSKARDQMLKHTNTADAPWTVISANDKKLAHLNLIRDLLSRMDYSKKDKKLLKVDSAVAITWPADSKKLPKLYK
;
A
#
# COMPACT_ATOMS: atom_id res chain seq x y z
N MET A 1 -19.07 5.54 -1.98
CA MET A 1 -17.70 5.83 -1.51
C MET A 1 -16.79 4.70 -1.96
N ILE A 2 -15.68 5.00 -2.65
CA ILE A 2 -14.68 4.01 -3.05
C ILE A 2 -13.43 4.23 -2.21
N ILE A 3 -12.89 3.16 -1.63
CA ILE A 3 -11.66 3.21 -0.84
C ILE A 3 -10.57 2.48 -1.62
N LYS A 4 -9.48 3.18 -1.93
CA LYS A 4 -8.34 2.63 -2.69
C LYS A 4 -7.10 2.62 -1.81
N TYR A 5 -6.41 1.48 -1.78
CA TYR A 5 -5.16 1.31 -1.04
C TYR A 5 -4.01 1.03 -1.99
N TYR A 6 -2.90 1.73 -1.79
CA TYR A 6 -1.62 1.41 -2.40
C TYR A 6 -0.67 0.90 -1.31
N LEU A 7 -0.28 -0.37 -1.41
CA LEU A 7 0.65 -1.00 -0.46
C LEU A 7 2.08 -0.79 -0.95
N ASP A 8 2.78 0.15 -0.34
CA ASP A 8 4.12 0.55 -0.72
C ASP A 8 5.17 -0.24 0.07
N ILE A 9 6.11 -0.87 -0.64
CA ILE A 9 7.22 -1.61 -0.04
C ILE A 9 8.53 -1.11 -0.64
N SER A 10 9.64 -1.28 0.06
CA SER A 10 10.95 -0.97 -0.51
C SER A 10 11.40 -2.02 -1.52
N LYS A 11 12.32 -1.63 -2.42
CA LYS A 11 12.90 -2.51 -3.43
C LYS A 11 13.60 -3.71 -2.80
N GLU A 12 14.25 -3.50 -1.67
CA GLU A 12 14.97 -4.52 -0.90
C GLU A 12 13.99 -5.51 -0.27
N GLU A 13 12.90 -5.01 0.32
CA GLU A 13 11.87 -5.86 0.93
C GLU A 13 11.13 -6.67 -0.15
N GLN A 14 10.89 -6.09 -1.33
CA GLN A 14 10.36 -6.84 -2.47
C GLN A 14 11.30 -7.99 -2.86
N ALA A 15 12.59 -7.70 -3.06
CA ALA A 15 13.59 -8.71 -3.43
C ALA A 15 13.69 -9.82 -2.39
N LYS A 16 13.68 -9.47 -1.10
CA LYS A 16 13.69 -10.41 0.01
C LYS A 16 12.47 -11.33 -0.03
N ARG A 17 11.27 -10.77 -0.19
CA ARG A 17 10.02 -11.54 -0.27
C ARG A 17 10.00 -12.50 -1.47
N LEU A 18 10.56 -12.12 -2.60
CA LEU A 18 10.65 -13.00 -3.76
C LEU A 18 11.58 -14.19 -3.48
N LYS A 19 12.77 -13.94 -2.91
CA LYS A 19 13.71 -15.01 -2.49
C LYS A 19 13.09 -15.94 -1.44
N ASP A 20 12.34 -15.40 -0.48
CA ASP A 20 11.66 -16.20 0.54
C ASP A 20 10.56 -17.08 -0.07
N ARG A 21 9.86 -16.60 -1.11
CA ARG A 21 8.85 -17.40 -1.83
C ARG A 21 9.47 -18.54 -2.62
N GLU A 22 10.66 -18.36 -3.18
CA GLU A 22 11.35 -19.40 -3.95
C GLU A 22 11.72 -20.60 -3.05
N LYS A 23 12.08 -20.33 -1.80
CA LYS A 23 12.51 -21.33 -0.82
C LYS A 23 11.37 -22.01 -0.06
N ASP A 24 10.20 -21.37 0.05
CA ASP A 24 9.07 -21.87 0.83
C ASP A 24 8.08 -22.65 -0.04
N PRO A 25 7.96 -23.98 0.11
CA PRO A 25 7.07 -24.83 -0.70
C PRO A 25 5.61 -24.37 -0.67
N LEU A 26 5.15 -23.75 0.43
CA LEU A 26 3.76 -23.29 0.56
C LEU A 26 3.49 -21.98 -0.17
N LYS A 27 4.53 -21.27 -0.63
CA LYS A 27 4.44 -19.96 -1.27
C LYS A 27 4.91 -19.94 -2.73
N GLN A 28 5.49 -21.03 -3.22
CA GLN A 28 6.02 -21.13 -4.58
C GLN A 28 5.00 -20.80 -5.68
N TRP A 29 3.74 -21.19 -5.49
CA TRP A 29 2.66 -20.89 -6.43
C TRP A 29 2.40 -19.38 -6.63
N LYS A 30 2.91 -18.51 -5.74
CA LYS A 30 2.78 -17.05 -5.83
C LYS A 30 3.87 -16.38 -6.67
N ILE A 31 4.72 -17.17 -7.34
CA ILE A 31 5.80 -16.67 -8.20
C ILE A 31 5.33 -16.72 -9.65
N SER A 32 5.40 -15.59 -10.33
CA SER A 32 5.20 -15.46 -11.76
C SER A 32 6.50 -15.03 -12.45
N PRO A 33 6.73 -15.41 -13.72
CA PRO A 33 7.84 -14.86 -14.52
C PRO A 33 7.86 -13.32 -14.57
N ILE A 34 6.70 -12.69 -14.37
CA ILE A 34 6.55 -11.23 -14.31
C ILE A 34 7.18 -10.65 -13.05
N ASP A 35 7.15 -11.36 -11.92
CA ASP A 35 7.68 -10.86 -10.64
C ASP A 35 9.20 -10.62 -10.72
N GLN A 36 9.92 -11.54 -11.37
CA GLN A 36 11.37 -11.41 -11.58
C GLN A 36 11.69 -10.23 -12.52
N GLN A 37 10.84 -9.97 -13.52
CA GLN A 37 10.98 -8.81 -14.39
C GLN A 37 10.59 -7.50 -13.69
N ALA A 38 9.62 -7.53 -12.77
CA ALA A 38 9.17 -6.38 -12.02
C ALA A 38 10.31 -5.80 -11.16
N GLN A 39 11.12 -6.67 -10.55
CA GLN A 39 12.32 -6.24 -9.81
C GLN A 39 13.33 -5.50 -10.70
N LYS A 40 13.53 -5.97 -11.95
CA LYS A 40 14.43 -5.32 -12.93
C LYS A 40 13.86 -4.00 -13.43
N LYS A 41 12.54 -3.91 -13.59
CA LYS A 41 11.81 -2.73 -14.08
C LYS A 41 11.33 -1.81 -12.95
N TRP A 42 11.94 -1.88 -11.78
CA TRP A 42 11.54 -1.13 -10.58
C TRP A 42 11.28 0.35 -10.87
N ASP A 43 12.21 1.04 -11.52
CA ASP A 43 12.09 2.48 -11.81
C ASP A 43 10.92 2.79 -12.75
N ALA A 44 10.65 1.92 -13.71
CA ALA A 44 9.53 2.05 -14.63
C ALA A 44 8.19 1.87 -13.90
N TYR A 45 8.09 0.88 -13.00
CA TYR A 45 6.92 0.69 -12.15
C TYR A 45 6.72 1.85 -11.17
N SER A 46 7.79 2.35 -10.55
CA SER A 46 7.74 3.52 -9.67
C SER A 46 7.26 4.77 -10.41
N LYS A 47 7.74 5.02 -11.63
CA LYS A 47 7.27 6.12 -12.47
C LYS A 47 5.80 5.96 -12.86
N ALA A 48 5.38 4.76 -13.25
CA ALA A 48 3.99 4.47 -13.59
C ALA A 48 3.05 4.63 -12.38
N ARG A 49 3.48 4.16 -11.20
CA ARG A 49 2.77 4.35 -9.92
C ARG A 49 2.59 5.83 -9.63
N ASP A 50 3.65 6.62 -9.70
CA ASP A 50 3.60 8.06 -9.38
C ASP A 50 2.64 8.79 -10.34
N GLN A 51 2.64 8.42 -11.62
CA GLN A 51 1.69 8.93 -12.61
C GLN A 51 0.25 8.50 -12.30
N MET A 52 0.01 7.21 -12.01
CA MET A 52 -1.32 6.69 -11.65
C MET A 52 -1.88 7.42 -10.44
N LEU A 53 -1.09 7.50 -9.35
CA LEU A 53 -1.49 8.18 -8.14
C LEU A 53 -1.87 9.63 -8.45
N LYS A 54 -1.03 10.37 -9.17
CA LYS A 54 -1.26 11.79 -9.47
C LYS A 54 -2.53 12.05 -10.29
N HIS A 55 -2.82 11.22 -11.30
CA HIS A 55 -3.94 11.47 -12.22
C HIS A 55 -5.27 10.88 -11.73
N THR A 56 -5.23 9.91 -10.83
CA THR A 56 -6.45 9.19 -10.39
C THR A 56 -6.81 9.46 -8.92
N ASN A 57 -6.08 10.34 -8.24
CA ASN A 57 -6.45 10.83 -6.92
C ASN A 57 -7.55 11.90 -7.05
N THR A 58 -8.78 11.55 -6.70
CA THR A 58 -9.96 12.44 -6.84
C THR A 58 -10.65 12.58 -5.48
N ALA A 59 -11.47 13.63 -5.32
CA ALA A 59 -12.19 13.88 -4.08
C ALA A 59 -13.15 12.73 -3.72
N ASP A 60 -13.78 12.13 -4.73
CA ASP A 60 -14.74 11.02 -4.56
C ASP A 60 -14.07 9.68 -4.27
N ALA A 61 -12.80 9.54 -4.67
CA ALA A 61 -12.01 8.32 -4.51
C ALA A 61 -10.53 8.67 -4.27
N PRO A 62 -10.16 9.11 -3.05
CA PRO A 62 -8.77 9.39 -2.72
C PRO A 62 -7.96 8.09 -2.60
N TRP A 63 -6.66 8.17 -2.85
CA TRP A 63 -5.71 7.09 -2.59
C TRP A 63 -5.19 7.13 -1.17
N THR A 64 -5.19 5.98 -0.50
CA THR A 64 -4.52 5.77 0.78
C THR A 64 -3.25 4.95 0.56
N VAL A 65 -2.10 5.53 0.89
CA VAL A 65 -0.80 4.86 0.81
C VAL A 65 -0.50 4.23 2.15
N ILE A 66 -0.16 2.94 2.15
CA ILE A 66 0.21 2.16 3.33
C ILE A 66 1.67 1.69 3.17
N SER A 67 2.54 2.04 4.12
CA SER A 67 3.85 1.42 4.26
C SER A 67 3.70 -0.04 4.67
N ALA A 68 4.03 -0.94 3.76
CA ALA A 68 3.77 -2.38 3.86
C ALA A 68 5.04 -3.22 4.08
N ASN A 69 6.14 -2.59 4.49
CA ASN A 69 7.38 -3.30 4.86
C ASN A 69 7.14 -4.26 6.04
N ASP A 70 6.45 -3.79 7.10
CA ASP A 70 5.90 -4.66 8.14
C ASP A 70 4.46 -5.05 7.80
N LYS A 71 4.24 -6.33 7.45
CA LYS A 71 2.92 -6.85 7.08
C LYS A 71 1.91 -6.73 8.21
N LYS A 72 2.30 -7.00 9.46
CA LYS A 72 1.37 -7.01 10.60
C LYS A 72 0.88 -5.60 10.87
N LEU A 73 1.81 -4.65 10.90
CA LEU A 73 1.50 -3.25 11.14
C LEU A 73 0.67 -2.65 9.99
N ALA A 74 0.99 -3.01 8.74
CA ALA A 74 0.23 -2.59 7.57
C ALA A 74 -1.21 -3.12 7.59
N HIS A 75 -1.42 -4.41 7.91
CA HIS A 75 -2.76 -4.99 8.01
C HIS A 75 -3.59 -4.31 9.10
N LEU A 76 -3.03 -4.09 10.29
CA LEU A 76 -3.73 -3.43 11.39
C LEU A 76 -4.15 -2.00 11.00
N ASN A 77 -3.25 -1.22 10.40
CA ASN A 77 -3.57 0.14 9.99
C ASN A 77 -4.57 0.20 8.84
N LEU A 78 -4.50 -0.72 7.87
CA LEU A 78 -5.48 -0.83 6.80
C LEU A 78 -6.88 -1.12 7.36
N ILE A 79 -7.00 -2.08 8.27
CA ILE A 79 -8.27 -2.43 8.91
C ILE A 79 -8.80 -1.24 9.73
N ARG A 80 -7.94 -0.58 10.50
CA ARG A 80 -8.31 0.62 11.27
C ARG A 80 -8.79 1.75 10.36
N ASP A 81 -8.08 2.02 9.26
CA ASP A 81 -8.47 3.05 8.30
C ASP A 81 -9.83 2.74 7.66
N LEU A 82 -10.02 1.50 7.19
CA LEU A 82 -11.27 1.03 6.60
C LEU A 82 -12.45 1.21 7.58
N LEU A 83 -12.32 0.69 8.80
CA LEU A 83 -13.35 0.81 9.83
C LEU A 83 -13.56 2.27 10.26
N SER A 84 -12.53 3.11 10.23
CA SER A 84 -12.67 4.53 10.56
C SER A 84 -13.56 5.29 9.56
N ARG A 85 -13.60 4.87 8.29
CA ARG A 85 -14.43 5.47 7.23
C ARG A 85 -15.85 4.94 7.15
N MET A 86 -16.10 3.73 7.64
CA MET A 86 -17.44 3.15 7.64
C MET A 86 -18.26 3.64 8.85
N ASP A 87 -19.56 3.85 8.63
CA ASP A 87 -20.51 4.09 9.71
C ASP A 87 -21.14 2.76 10.13
N TYR A 88 -21.03 2.42 11.43
CA TYR A 88 -21.56 1.19 11.99
C TYR A 88 -21.82 1.32 13.49
N SER A 89 -22.79 0.55 14.00
CA SER A 89 -23.20 0.59 15.41
C SER A 89 -22.07 0.15 16.35
N LYS A 90 -21.98 0.77 17.54
CA LYS A 90 -21.00 0.42 18.60
C LYS A 90 -19.53 0.58 18.18
N LYS A 91 -19.24 1.53 17.29
CA LYS A 91 -17.88 1.87 16.86
C LYS A 91 -17.04 2.43 18.00
N ASP A 92 -16.02 1.69 18.43
CA ASP A 92 -15.02 2.19 19.38
C ASP A 92 -13.94 3.00 18.66
N LYS A 93 -14.07 4.33 18.73
CA LYS A 93 -13.10 5.27 18.12
C LYS A 93 -11.69 5.17 18.73
N LYS A 94 -11.54 4.65 19.95
CA LYS A 94 -10.22 4.54 20.60
C LYS A 94 -9.35 3.47 19.95
N LEU A 95 -9.96 2.41 19.42
CA LEU A 95 -9.26 1.30 18.75
C LEU A 95 -8.87 1.64 17.30
N LEU A 96 -9.51 2.65 16.71
CA LEU A 96 -9.36 3.04 15.31
C LEU A 96 -8.32 4.15 15.08
N LYS A 97 -7.38 4.32 16.01
CA LYS A 97 -6.26 5.25 15.83
C LYS A 97 -5.30 4.71 14.77
N VAL A 98 -5.36 5.30 13.59
CA VAL A 98 -4.44 5.02 12.48
C VAL A 98 -3.11 5.69 12.75
N ASP A 99 -2.03 4.94 12.57
CA ASP A 99 -0.67 5.49 12.63
C ASP A 99 -0.36 6.24 11.32
N SER A 100 -0.20 7.56 11.41
CA SER A 100 0.10 8.43 10.26
C SER A 100 1.48 8.18 9.65
N ALA A 101 2.39 7.50 10.35
CA ALA A 101 3.67 7.08 9.79
C ALA A 101 3.53 5.87 8.86
N VAL A 102 2.46 5.08 9.04
CA VAL A 102 2.21 3.84 8.30
C VAL A 102 1.16 4.05 7.22
N ALA A 103 0.10 4.80 7.50
CA ALA A 103 -1.03 4.98 6.60
C ALA A 103 -1.33 6.46 6.40
N ILE A 104 -1.22 6.91 5.15
CA ILE A 104 -1.45 8.31 4.76
C ILE A 104 -2.52 8.35 3.68
N THR A 105 -3.63 9.01 3.99
CA THR A 105 -4.63 9.33 2.96
C THR A 105 -4.18 10.58 2.24
N TRP A 106 -4.06 10.49 0.92
CA TRP A 106 -3.59 11.60 0.12
C TRP A 106 -4.78 12.48 -0.30
N PRO A 107 -4.92 13.72 0.21
CA PRO A 107 -6.03 14.58 -0.16
C PRO A 107 -5.97 14.95 -1.64
N ALA A 108 -7.13 15.02 -2.29
CA ALA A 108 -7.27 15.24 -3.73
C ALA A 108 -6.58 16.51 -4.23
N ASP A 109 -6.55 17.56 -3.42
CA ASP A 109 -5.97 18.86 -3.78
C ASP A 109 -4.46 18.95 -3.60
N SER A 110 -3.83 17.89 -3.08
CA SER A 110 -2.39 17.90 -2.80
C SER A 110 -1.57 17.71 -4.06
N LYS A 111 -0.79 18.75 -4.41
CA LYS A 111 0.14 18.74 -5.55
C LYS A 111 1.40 17.89 -5.32
N LYS A 112 1.69 17.52 -4.06
CA LYS A 112 2.91 16.78 -3.69
C LYS A 112 2.60 15.31 -3.46
N LEU A 113 3.36 14.44 -4.11
CA LEU A 113 3.28 12.99 -3.89
C LEU A 113 3.60 12.65 -2.42
N PRO A 114 2.93 11.63 -1.84
CA PRO A 114 3.26 11.15 -0.51
C PRO A 114 4.68 10.57 -0.50
N LYS A 115 5.28 10.47 0.69
CA LYS A 115 6.59 9.84 0.86
C LYS A 115 6.45 8.35 0.56
N LEU A 116 6.99 7.94 -0.58
CA LEU A 116 7.00 6.56 -1.08
C LEU A 116 8.43 6.03 -1.05
N TYR A 117 8.58 4.72 -0.91
CA TYR A 117 9.83 4.05 -1.18
C TYR A 117 10.19 4.23 -2.67
N LYS A 118 11.46 4.53 -2.89
CA LYS A 118 12.09 4.66 -4.20
C LYS A 118 13.07 3.53 -4.42
#